data_AF-A0A0D0V0E0-F1
#
_entry.id   AF-A0A0D0V0E0-F1
#
_cell.length_a   1.000
_cell.length_b   1.000
_cell.length_c   1.000
_cell.angle_alpha   90.00
_cell.angle_beta   90.00
_cell.angle_gamma   90.00
#
_symmetry.space_group_name_H-M   'P 1'
#
loop_
_entity.id
_entity.type
_entity.pdbx_description
1 polymer ?
#
loop_
_entity_poly.entity_id
_entity_poly.type
_entity_poly.pdbx_seq_one_letter_code
_entity_poly.pdbx_strand_id
1 'polypeptide(L)'
;MSNDFSSLRFGVATASLGMNPIHDISKKFEALQKAGFKYVEVGFGAYMEWVRSELPNLPPSTCPPEWSEADEPDPSDDAIWKALYAKAEDFKKLVAKYGMTCLVLQPLNQFDGWPEGSKRAEWVRRKAEKWLPLCSKLGVEQLQVGSNDYAEANAPDEKTAEDMHWLAELGAKQNPPVKIAYESWCFSKRVSDWEHTWKIVQLGNHPNLGLCIDTAHPPLAPAYGWDPTTGKGWTDKQYASFLEPRRSPR
;
A
#
# COMPACT_ATOMS: atom_id res chain seq x y z
N MET A 1 -25.27 -24.88 -4.33
CA MET A 1 -24.57 -24.18 -5.42
C MET A 1 -23.09 -24.47 -5.24
N SER A 2 -22.38 -24.98 -6.24
CA SER A 2 -20.92 -25.06 -6.16
C SER A 2 -20.38 -23.64 -6.19
N ASN A 3 -19.55 -23.26 -5.23
CA ASN A 3 -18.90 -21.95 -5.27
C ASN A 3 -17.91 -21.94 -6.44
N ASP A 4 -18.24 -21.20 -7.51
CA ASP A 4 -17.33 -20.96 -8.61
C ASP A 4 -16.42 -19.78 -8.26
N PHE A 5 -15.15 -20.09 -8.03
CA PHE A 5 -14.11 -19.11 -7.70
C PHE A 5 -13.20 -18.81 -8.91
N SER A 6 -13.53 -19.32 -10.10
CA SER A 6 -12.67 -19.18 -11.29
C SER A 6 -12.45 -17.73 -11.72
N SER A 7 -13.35 -16.81 -11.35
CA SER A 7 -13.21 -15.38 -11.61
C SER A 7 -12.34 -14.64 -10.60
N LEU A 8 -11.96 -15.26 -9.48
CA LEU A 8 -11.14 -14.63 -8.45
C LEU A 8 -9.67 -14.61 -8.87
N ARG A 9 -9.03 -13.47 -8.67
CA ARG A 9 -7.62 -13.26 -9.03
C ARG A 9 -6.74 -13.51 -7.81
N PHE A 10 -6.42 -14.79 -7.57
CA PHE A 10 -5.55 -15.18 -6.46
C PHE A 10 -4.08 -14.87 -6.75
N GLY A 11 -3.49 -14.00 -5.92
CA GLY A 11 -2.09 -13.64 -6.00
C GLY A 11 -1.41 -13.67 -4.64
N VAL A 12 -0.08 -13.47 -4.65
CA VAL A 12 0.76 -13.44 -3.45
C VAL A 12 1.64 -12.20 -3.50
N ALA A 13 1.79 -11.54 -2.36
CA ALA A 13 2.74 -10.44 -2.21
C ALA A 13 4.18 -10.98 -2.17
N THR A 14 5.09 -10.33 -2.88
CA THR A 14 6.52 -10.70 -2.85
C THR A 14 7.14 -10.61 -1.45
N ALA A 15 6.53 -9.82 -0.55
CA ALA A 15 6.95 -9.73 0.85
C ALA A 15 6.68 -11.03 1.63
N SER A 16 5.62 -11.77 1.29
CA SER A 16 5.26 -13.04 1.94
C SER A 16 6.19 -14.21 1.60
N LEU A 17 7.04 -14.06 0.57
CA LEU A 17 8.04 -15.06 0.14
C LEU A 17 9.40 -14.88 0.85
N GLY A 18 9.43 -14.05 1.88
CA GLY A 18 10.61 -13.75 2.67
C GLY A 18 11.34 -12.49 2.21
N MET A 19 11.95 -11.82 3.18
CA MET A 19 12.64 -10.53 3.01
C MET A 19 14.17 -10.65 3.08
N ASN A 20 14.71 -11.87 3.05
CA ASN A 20 16.16 -12.08 3.04
C ASN A 20 16.73 -11.68 1.66
N PRO A 21 17.86 -10.94 1.60
CA PRO A 21 18.48 -10.52 0.33
C PRO A 21 18.82 -11.65 -0.64
N ILE A 22 18.95 -12.90 -0.17
CA ILE A 22 19.18 -14.05 -1.06
C ILE A 22 17.96 -14.38 -1.93
N HIS A 23 16.76 -13.92 -1.56
CA HIS A 23 15.50 -14.12 -2.29
C HIS A 23 15.23 -12.95 -3.25
N ASP A 24 16.04 -12.84 -4.30
CA ASP A 24 15.78 -11.86 -5.36
C ASP A 24 14.40 -12.08 -6.02
N ILE A 25 13.94 -11.06 -6.74
CA ILE A 25 12.60 -11.09 -7.32
C ILE A 25 12.41 -12.22 -8.35
N SER A 26 13.46 -12.65 -9.04
CA SER A 26 13.38 -13.75 -10.00
C SER A 26 13.15 -15.09 -9.30
N LYS A 27 13.84 -15.35 -8.18
CA LYS A 27 13.61 -16.56 -7.36
C LYS A 27 12.21 -16.58 -6.78
N LYS A 28 11.71 -15.42 -6.34
CA LYS A 28 10.33 -15.26 -5.87
C LYS A 28 9.33 -15.60 -6.98
N PHE A 29 9.53 -15.06 -8.18
CA PHE A 29 8.68 -15.38 -9.33
C PHE A 29 8.76 -16.84 -9.77
N GLU A 30 9.93 -17.46 -9.72
CA GLU A 30 10.09 -18.88 -9.99
C GLU A 30 9.30 -19.74 -8.98
N ALA A 31 9.36 -19.40 -7.69
CA ALA A 31 8.60 -20.08 -6.65
C ALA A 31 7.08 -19.96 -6.87
N LEU A 32 6.59 -18.75 -7.20
CA LEU A 32 5.18 -18.52 -7.51
C LEU A 32 4.72 -19.26 -8.76
N GLN A 33 5.54 -19.28 -9.82
CA GLN A 33 5.25 -20.03 -11.03
C GLN A 33 5.12 -21.52 -10.74
N LYS A 34 6.07 -22.11 -9.97
CA LYS A 34 6.03 -23.52 -9.56
C LYS A 34 4.80 -23.84 -8.71
N ALA A 35 4.35 -22.89 -7.90
CA ALA A 35 3.13 -23.00 -7.09
C ALA A 35 1.84 -22.75 -7.89
N GLY A 36 1.93 -22.35 -9.18
CA GLY A 36 0.78 -22.17 -10.07
C GLY A 36 0.08 -20.82 -9.98
N PHE A 37 0.66 -19.84 -9.28
CA PHE A 37 0.08 -18.49 -9.20
C PHE A 37 0.13 -17.77 -10.55
N LYS A 38 -0.91 -16.97 -10.80
CA LYS A 38 -1.06 -16.14 -12.01
C LYS A 38 -0.98 -14.65 -11.73
N TYR A 39 -1.12 -14.26 -10.48
CA TYR A 39 -1.11 -12.88 -10.05
C TYR A 39 -0.06 -12.70 -8.95
N VAL A 40 0.56 -11.54 -8.95
CA VAL A 40 1.55 -11.15 -7.95
C VAL A 40 1.31 -9.72 -7.53
N GLU A 41 1.54 -9.45 -6.26
CA GLU A 41 1.70 -8.11 -5.72
C GLU A 41 3.18 -7.89 -5.46
N VAL A 42 3.70 -6.75 -5.90
CA VAL A 42 5.13 -6.44 -5.78
C VAL A 42 5.31 -5.33 -4.75
N GLY A 43 6.06 -5.63 -3.70
CA GLY A 43 6.54 -4.60 -2.79
C GLY A 43 7.52 -3.68 -3.52
N PHE A 44 7.40 -2.37 -3.34
CA PHE A 44 8.23 -1.41 -4.08
C PHE A 44 9.74 -1.69 -3.93
N GLY A 45 10.21 -2.06 -2.73
CA GLY A 45 11.62 -2.40 -2.50
C GLY A 45 12.14 -3.48 -3.44
N ALA A 46 11.34 -4.51 -3.74
CA ALA A 46 11.74 -5.58 -4.67
C ALA A 46 11.87 -5.07 -6.12
N TYR A 47 11.03 -4.12 -6.53
CA TYR A 47 11.16 -3.47 -7.83
C TYR A 47 12.41 -2.58 -7.89
N MET A 48 12.69 -1.82 -6.83
CA MET A 48 13.88 -0.96 -6.73
C MET A 48 15.17 -1.80 -6.76
N GLU A 49 15.24 -2.86 -5.96
CA GLU A 49 16.37 -3.80 -5.94
C GLU A 49 16.64 -4.38 -7.33
N TRP A 50 15.58 -4.79 -8.05
CA TRP A 50 15.73 -5.29 -9.41
C TRP A 50 16.24 -4.21 -10.37
N VAL A 51 15.72 -2.98 -10.32
CA VAL A 51 16.22 -1.88 -11.16
C VAL A 51 17.68 -1.57 -10.86
N ARG A 52 18.10 -1.60 -9.58
CA ARG A 52 19.52 -1.42 -9.21
C ARG A 52 20.41 -2.56 -9.69
N SER A 53 19.89 -3.80 -9.71
CA SER A 53 20.64 -4.94 -10.28
C SER A 53 20.91 -4.79 -11.78
N GLU A 54 19.97 -4.15 -12.49
CA GLU A 54 20.08 -3.85 -13.92
C GLU A 54 20.90 -2.59 -14.21
N LEU A 55 20.99 -1.67 -13.25
CA LEU A 55 21.63 -0.36 -13.35
C LEU A 55 22.47 -0.10 -12.09
N PRO A 56 23.62 -0.78 -11.91
CA PRO A 56 24.37 -0.79 -10.67
C PRO A 56 24.99 0.56 -10.28
N ASN A 57 25.08 1.50 -11.23
CA ASN A 57 25.63 2.84 -11.02
C ASN A 57 24.58 3.89 -10.65
N LEU A 58 23.33 3.50 -10.35
CA LEU A 58 22.32 4.45 -9.89
C LEU A 58 22.72 5.05 -8.53
N PRO A 59 22.57 6.37 -8.34
CA PRO A 59 22.88 6.99 -7.06
C PRO A 59 21.94 6.46 -5.95
N PRO A 60 22.34 6.58 -4.68
CA PRO A 60 21.43 6.39 -3.56
C PRO A 60 20.34 7.48 -3.58
N SER A 61 19.20 7.20 -2.94
CA SER A 61 18.16 8.22 -2.78
C SER A 61 18.65 9.39 -1.92
N THR A 62 18.18 10.60 -2.22
CA THR A 62 18.37 11.78 -1.36
C THR A 62 17.27 11.92 -0.29
N CYS A 63 16.37 10.95 -0.18
CA CYS A 63 15.27 10.98 0.77
C CYS A 63 15.81 11.12 2.22
N PRO A 64 15.26 12.06 3.02
CA PRO A 64 15.70 12.21 4.41
C PRO A 64 15.49 10.90 5.19
N PRO A 65 16.44 10.49 6.07
CA PRO A 65 16.32 9.24 6.82
C PRO A 65 15.03 9.12 7.65
N GLU A 66 14.52 10.23 8.17
CA GLU A 66 13.26 10.30 8.91
C GLU A 66 12.01 10.05 8.04
N TRP A 67 12.19 10.09 6.72
CA TRP A 67 11.14 10.08 5.72
C TRP A 67 11.21 8.89 4.77
N SER A 68 12.35 8.22 4.75
CA SER A 68 12.72 7.14 3.87
C SER A 68 12.15 5.82 4.36
N GLU A 69 11.50 5.09 3.44
CA GLU A 69 11.03 3.73 3.66
C GLU A 69 11.50 2.84 2.52
N ALA A 70 12.13 1.70 2.83
CA ALA A 70 12.55 0.68 1.84
C ALA A 70 13.30 1.23 0.59
N ASP A 71 14.18 2.23 0.76
CA ASP A 71 14.91 2.92 -0.33
C ASP A 71 13.99 3.59 -1.36
N GLU A 72 12.82 4.05 -0.92
CA GLU A 72 11.90 4.83 -1.77
C GLU A 72 12.53 6.17 -2.16
N PRO A 73 12.60 6.48 -3.46
CA PRO A 73 13.25 7.70 -3.92
C PRO A 73 12.52 8.94 -3.44
N ASP A 74 13.28 9.99 -3.13
CA ASP A 74 12.74 11.32 -2.97
C ASP A 74 12.10 11.75 -4.30
N PRO A 75 10.97 12.48 -4.30
CA PRO A 75 10.37 12.99 -5.53
C PRO A 75 11.32 13.85 -6.37
N SER A 76 12.38 14.41 -5.78
CA SER A 76 13.43 15.16 -6.48
C SER A 76 14.58 14.30 -7.05
N ASP A 77 14.61 12.99 -6.80
CA ASP A 77 15.63 12.06 -7.32
C ASP A 77 15.44 11.74 -8.82
N ASP A 78 15.58 12.74 -9.68
CA ASP A 78 15.27 12.65 -11.11
C ASP A 78 15.98 11.50 -11.84
N ALA A 79 17.23 11.20 -11.46
CA ALA A 79 17.99 10.10 -12.05
C ALA A 79 17.36 8.73 -11.72
N ILE A 80 16.90 8.55 -10.47
CA ILE A 80 16.28 7.31 -10.02
C ILE A 80 14.91 7.15 -10.68
N TRP A 81 14.07 8.20 -10.65
CA TRP A 81 12.76 8.17 -11.31
C TRP A 81 12.88 7.84 -12.80
N LYS A 82 13.78 8.50 -13.54
CA LYS A 82 14.01 8.19 -14.96
C LYS A 82 14.38 6.73 -15.18
N ALA A 83 15.20 6.15 -14.31
CA ALA A 83 15.58 4.74 -14.39
C ALA A 83 14.41 3.80 -14.13
N LEU A 84 13.60 4.07 -13.09
CA LEU A 84 12.36 3.32 -12.80
C LEU A 84 11.43 3.36 -14.02
N TYR A 85 11.13 4.55 -14.54
CA TYR A 85 10.30 4.70 -15.73
C TYR A 85 10.86 3.97 -16.96
N ALA A 86 12.17 4.03 -17.20
CA ALA A 86 12.82 3.37 -18.33
C ALA A 86 12.72 1.83 -18.22
N LYS A 87 12.80 1.28 -17.01
CA LYS A 87 12.80 -0.16 -16.76
C LYS A 87 11.41 -0.78 -16.60
N ALA A 88 10.34 0.00 -16.58
CA ALA A 88 8.97 -0.51 -16.38
C ALA A 88 8.55 -1.57 -17.42
N GLU A 89 8.85 -1.39 -18.71
CA GLU A 89 8.51 -2.39 -19.74
C GLU A 89 9.34 -3.67 -19.62
N ASP A 90 10.60 -3.56 -19.23
CA ASP A 90 11.46 -4.71 -19.00
C ASP A 90 10.99 -5.51 -17.78
N PHE A 91 10.51 -4.82 -16.74
CA PHE A 91 9.92 -5.47 -15.57
C PHE A 91 8.63 -6.21 -15.92
N LYS A 92 7.76 -5.61 -16.75
CA LYS A 92 6.56 -6.30 -17.24
C LYS A 92 6.90 -7.57 -18.01
N LYS A 93 7.93 -7.52 -18.87
CA LYS A 93 8.43 -8.71 -19.58
C LYS A 93 8.98 -9.75 -18.59
N LEU A 94 9.65 -9.33 -17.53
CA LEU A 94 10.11 -10.23 -16.48
C LEU A 94 8.95 -10.95 -15.80
N VAL A 95 7.92 -10.21 -15.36
CA VAL A 95 6.71 -10.79 -14.75
C VAL A 95 6.01 -11.75 -15.71
N ALA A 96 5.83 -11.34 -16.97
CA ALA A 96 5.20 -12.14 -18.01
C ALA A 96 6.00 -13.41 -18.37
N LYS A 97 7.33 -13.38 -18.31
CA LYS A 97 8.20 -14.56 -18.51
C LYS A 97 7.86 -15.69 -17.53
N TYR A 98 7.42 -15.35 -16.32
CA TYR A 98 6.97 -16.34 -15.33
C TYR A 98 5.48 -16.70 -15.44
N GLY A 99 4.77 -16.18 -16.45
CA GLY A 99 3.35 -16.46 -16.69
C GLY A 99 2.42 -15.79 -15.67
N MET A 100 2.85 -14.67 -15.10
CA MET A 100 2.12 -13.91 -14.09
C MET A 100 1.73 -12.52 -14.60
N THR A 101 0.86 -11.84 -13.85
CA THR A 101 0.51 -10.43 -13.99
C THR A 101 0.68 -9.72 -12.64
N CYS A 102 1.31 -8.55 -12.64
CA CYS A 102 1.43 -7.71 -11.44
C CYS A 102 0.15 -6.90 -11.27
N LEU A 103 -0.62 -7.16 -10.20
CA LEU A 103 -1.90 -6.47 -9.97
C LEU A 103 -1.76 -5.24 -9.07
N VAL A 104 -0.83 -5.30 -8.11
CA VAL A 104 -0.69 -4.33 -7.04
C VAL A 104 0.78 -3.98 -6.85
N LEU A 105 1.04 -2.69 -6.65
CA LEU A 105 2.29 -2.17 -6.12
C LEU A 105 1.98 -1.48 -4.78
N GLN A 106 2.89 -1.62 -3.82
CA GLN A 106 2.81 -0.97 -2.51
C GLN A 106 3.88 0.14 -2.35
N PRO A 107 3.82 1.24 -3.13
CA PRO A 107 4.59 2.44 -2.84
C PRO A 107 3.82 3.34 -1.86
N LEU A 108 4.32 4.55 -1.61
CA LEU A 108 3.57 5.59 -0.88
C LEU A 108 3.22 5.21 0.56
N ASN A 109 4.14 4.56 1.26
CA ASN A 109 4.03 4.40 2.71
C ASN A 109 3.79 5.77 3.37
N GLN A 110 2.90 5.79 4.36
CA GLN A 110 2.57 6.96 5.18
C GLN A 110 2.10 8.16 4.35
N PHE A 111 1.23 7.95 3.36
CA PHE A 111 0.65 9.04 2.57
C PHE A 111 -0.40 9.85 3.34
N ASP A 112 -1.24 9.19 4.15
CA ASP A 112 -2.43 9.81 4.73
C ASP A 112 -2.14 10.62 6.01
N GLY A 113 -3.09 11.48 6.38
CA GLY A 113 -3.16 12.07 7.72
C GLY A 113 -2.21 13.23 8.02
N TRP A 114 -1.42 13.73 7.07
CA TRP A 114 -0.51 14.84 7.35
C TRP A 114 -1.22 16.20 7.47
N PRO A 115 -0.92 17.01 8.50
CA PRO A 115 -1.50 18.34 8.67
C PRO A 115 -1.30 19.23 7.45
N GLU A 116 -2.29 20.08 7.18
CA GLU A 116 -2.23 21.05 6.09
C GLU A 116 -1.06 22.01 6.24
N GLY A 117 -0.37 22.31 5.14
CA GLY A 117 0.83 23.15 5.13
C GLY A 117 2.08 22.50 5.72
N SER A 118 2.02 21.23 6.16
CA SER A 118 3.22 20.52 6.58
C SER A 118 4.10 20.14 5.38
N LYS A 119 5.42 20.24 5.54
CA LYS A 119 6.40 19.82 4.51
C LYS A 119 6.19 18.37 4.08
N ARG A 120 5.78 17.51 5.02
CA ARG A 120 5.52 16.08 4.78
C ARG A 120 4.29 15.89 3.90
N ALA A 121 3.21 16.65 4.10
CA ALA A 121 2.04 16.64 3.22
C ALA A 121 2.40 17.01 1.77
N GLU A 122 3.18 18.08 1.57
CA GLU A 122 3.66 18.47 0.24
C GLU A 122 4.56 17.40 -0.39
N TRP A 123 5.42 16.79 0.42
CA TRP A 123 6.35 15.76 -0.03
C TRP A 123 5.65 14.47 -0.47
N VAL A 124 4.69 13.95 0.31
CA VAL A 124 3.94 12.73 -0.06
C VAL A 124 3.08 12.95 -1.31
N ARG A 125 2.54 14.15 -1.52
CA ARG A 125 1.82 14.51 -2.75
C ARG A 125 2.74 14.47 -3.97
N ARG A 126 3.93 15.07 -3.87
CA ARG A 126 4.94 14.98 -4.96
C ARG A 126 5.40 13.55 -5.23
N LYS A 127 5.50 12.69 -4.20
CA LYS A 127 5.72 11.25 -4.42
C LYS A 127 4.57 10.61 -5.20
N ALA A 128 3.32 10.92 -4.86
CA ALA A 128 2.16 10.34 -5.55
C ALA A 128 2.12 10.71 -7.04
N GLU A 129 2.50 11.95 -7.37
CA GLU A 129 2.66 12.43 -8.75
C GLU A 129 3.72 11.65 -9.55
N LYS A 130 4.72 11.07 -8.87
CA LYS A 130 5.73 10.21 -9.49
C LYS A 130 5.30 8.75 -9.53
N TRP A 131 4.57 8.27 -8.51
CA TRP A 131 4.18 6.87 -8.39
C TRP A 131 3.04 6.44 -9.30
N LEU A 132 1.99 7.25 -9.41
CA LEU A 132 0.80 6.85 -10.16
C LEU A 132 1.06 6.66 -11.67
N PRO A 133 1.80 7.54 -12.37
CA PRO A 133 2.15 7.29 -13.76
C PRO A 133 3.07 6.08 -13.94
N LEU A 134 3.95 5.80 -12.96
CA LEU A 134 4.80 4.62 -12.97
C LEU A 134 3.98 3.33 -12.78
N CYS A 135 3.02 3.30 -11.85
CA CYS A 135 2.10 2.19 -11.66
C CYS A 135 1.30 1.90 -12.94
N SER A 136 0.78 2.95 -13.57
CA SER A 136 0.08 2.84 -14.86
C SER A 136 0.98 2.25 -15.95
N LYS A 137 2.23 2.73 -16.04
CA LYS A 137 3.23 2.21 -16.99
C LYS A 137 3.59 0.74 -16.74
N LEU A 138 3.70 0.34 -15.47
CA LEU A 138 3.90 -1.04 -15.02
C LEU A 138 2.69 -1.94 -15.31
N GLY A 139 1.53 -1.36 -15.67
CA GLY A 139 0.28 -2.10 -15.90
C GLY A 139 -0.36 -2.60 -14.61
N VAL A 140 -0.02 -1.99 -13.47
CA VAL A 140 -0.60 -2.28 -12.17
C VAL A 140 -2.00 -1.66 -12.10
N GLU A 141 -2.98 -2.42 -11.63
CA GLU A 141 -4.38 -1.99 -11.58
C GLU A 141 -4.71 -1.20 -10.31
N GLN A 142 -3.99 -1.46 -9.22
CA GLN A 142 -4.27 -0.86 -7.91
C GLN A 142 -2.98 -0.46 -7.18
N LEU A 143 -3.05 0.66 -6.48
CA LEU A 143 -2.07 1.13 -5.52
C LEU A 143 -2.69 1.01 -4.12
N GLN A 144 -2.03 0.26 -3.25
CA GLN A 144 -2.45 0.14 -1.85
C GLN A 144 -1.83 1.26 -1.02
N VAL A 145 -2.65 1.90 -0.19
CA VAL A 145 -2.22 2.93 0.77
C VAL A 145 -2.54 2.43 2.16
N GLY A 146 -1.52 2.16 2.96
CA GLY A 146 -1.68 1.86 4.38
C GLY A 146 -1.89 3.13 5.20
N SER A 147 -2.73 3.04 6.23
CA SER A 147 -2.90 4.11 7.22
C SER A 147 -1.61 4.42 7.98
N ASN A 148 -1.35 5.69 8.22
CA ASN A 148 -0.13 6.19 8.82
C ASN A 148 0.11 5.64 10.23
N ASP A 149 1.36 5.34 10.55
CA ASP A 149 1.83 4.89 11.86
C ASP A 149 2.55 5.99 12.66
N TYR A 150 2.75 7.18 12.08
CA TYR A 150 3.27 8.36 12.78
C TYR A 150 2.18 9.11 13.56
N ALA A 151 2.52 9.55 14.77
CA ALA A 151 1.62 10.34 15.61
C ALA A 151 1.41 11.76 15.08
N GLU A 152 2.37 12.27 14.31
CA GLU A 152 2.35 13.58 13.65
C GLU A 152 1.40 13.61 12.45
N ALA A 153 0.99 12.45 11.92
CA ALA A 153 -0.04 12.31 10.90
C ALA A 153 -1.45 12.37 11.55
N ASN A 154 -1.75 13.53 12.15
CA ASN A 154 -2.93 13.77 12.97
C ASN A 154 -3.95 14.74 12.33
N ALA A 155 -3.98 14.87 11.00
CA ALA A 155 -4.99 15.66 10.31
C ALA A 155 -6.41 15.12 10.58
N PRO A 156 -7.43 16.00 10.58
CA PRO A 156 -8.83 15.59 10.66
C PRO A 156 -9.23 14.60 9.56
N ASP A 157 -10.30 13.82 9.82
CA ASP A 157 -10.84 12.85 8.86
C ASP A 157 -11.23 13.52 7.53
N GLU A 158 -11.77 14.74 7.57
CA GLU A 158 -12.20 15.50 6.40
C GLU A 158 -11.01 15.84 5.49
N LYS A 159 -9.89 16.27 6.09
CA LYS A 159 -8.66 16.57 5.34
C LYS A 159 -8.02 15.30 4.80
N THR A 160 -8.03 14.22 5.58
CA THR A 160 -7.57 12.91 5.10
C THR A 160 -8.40 12.44 3.91
N ALA A 161 -9.73 12.54 4.00
CA ALA A 161 -10.65 12.18 2.93
C ALA A 161 -10.43 13.02 1.67
N GLU A 162 -10.15 14.33 1.82
CA GLU A 162 -9.79 15.21 0.71
C GLU A 162 -8.48 14.76 0.02
N ASP A 163 -7.44 14.42 0.79
CA ASP A 163 -6.17 13.92 0.23
C ASP A 163 -6.37 12.58 -0.49
N MET A 164 -7.19 11.68 0.07
CA MET A 164 -7.53 10.40 -0.56
C MET A 164 -8.38 10.58 -1.83
N HIS A 165 -9.31 11.54 -1.84
CA HIS A 165 -10.04 11.94 -3.04
C HIS A 165 -9.09 12.45 -4.12
N TRP A 166 -8.18 13.36 -3.76
CA TRP A 166 -7.18 13.90 -4.67
C TRP A 166 -6.29 12.80 -5.26
N LEU A 167 -5.83 11.86 -4.43
CA LEU A 167 -5.02 10.72 -4.86
C LEU A 167 -5.81 9.83 -5.84
N ALA A 168 -7.08 9.58 -5.55
CA ALA A 168 -7.95 8.77 -6.40
C ALA A 168 -8.26 9.43 -7.74
N GLU A 169 -8.46 10.75 -7.77
CA GLU A 169 -8.60 11.56 -8.97
C GLU A 169 -7.32 11.54 -9.81
N LEU A 170 -6.14 11.64 -9.17
CA LEU A 170 -4.84 11.49 -9.85
C LEU A 170 -4.68 10.09 -10.45
N GLY A 171 -5.11 9.05 -9.74
CA GLY A 171 -5.08 7.67 -10.21
C GLY A 171 -6.03 7.42 -11.39
N ALA A 172 -7.20 8.05 -11.37
CA ALA A 172 -8.20 7.94 -12.44
C ALA A 172 -7.76 8.61 -13.76
N LYS A 173 -6.92 9.64 -13.66
CA LYS A 173 -6.33 10.35 -14.83
C LYS A 173 -5.26 9.56 -15.56
N GLN A 174 -4.76 8.46 -14.98
CA GLN A 174 -3.75 7.63 -15.62
C GLN A 174 -4.34 6.81 -16.78
N ASN A 175 -3.49 6.32 -17.68
CA ASN A 175 -3.91 5.49 -18.81
C ASN A 175 -2.98 4.26 -18.97
N PRO A 176 -3.39 3.07 -18.48
CA PRO A 176 -4.69 2.78 -17.84
C PRO A 176 -4.82 3.43 -16.44
N PRO A 177 -6.07 3.64 -15.94
CA PRO A 177 -6.32 4.12 -14.58
C PRO A 177 -5.75 3.19 -13.51
N VAL A 178 -5.27 3.78 -12.41
CA VAL A 178 -4.78 3.05 -11.23
C VAL A 178 -5.71 3.33 -10.05
N LYS A 179 -6.38 2.29 -9.53
CA LYS A 179 -7.29 2.41 -8.39
C LYS A 179 -6.53 2.57 -7.08
N ILE A 180 -7.13 3.26 -6.11
CA ILE A 180 -6.57 3.44 -4.78
C ILE A 180 -7.32 2.53 -3.80
N ALA A 181 -6.59 1.71 -3.05
CA ALA A 181 -7.14 0.82 -2.03
C ALA A 181 -6.57 1.23 -0.66
N TYR A 182 -7.41 1.79 0.22
CA TYR A 182 -7.00 2.28 1.54
C TYR A 182 -7.13 1.18 2.60
N GLU A 183 -6.07 0.94 3.36
CA GLU A 183 -5.95 -0.16 4.33
C GLU A 183 -5.74 0.37 5.75
N SER A 184 -6.51 -0.13 6.72
CA SER A 184 -6.22 0.07 8.14
C SER A 184 -5.06 -0.82 8.58
N TRP A 185 -4.00 -0.22 9.10
CA TRP A 185 -2.95 -0.93 9.81
C TRP A 185 -3.26 -0.95 11.30
N CYS A 186 -3.25 -2.13 11.89
CA CYS A 186 -3.54 -2.32 13.32
C CYS A 186 -2.58 -1.58 14.28
N PHE A 187 -1.43 -1.14 13.77
CA PHE A 187 -0.44 -0.33 14.50
C PHE A 187 -0.51 1.17 14.15
N SER A 188 -1.47 1.61 13.32
CA SER A 188 -1.74 3.03 13.10
C SER A 188 -2.15 3.71 14.41
N LYS A 189 -1.64 4.92 14.64
CA LYS A 189 -2.04 5.75 15.79
C LYS A 189 -3.42 6.38 15.63
N ARG A 190 -3.96 6.43 14.41
CA ARG A 190 -5.19 7.15 14.07
C ARG A 190 -6.27 6.27 13.44
N VAL A 191 -5.93 5.46 12.44
CA VAL A 191 -6.89 4.69 11.63
C VAL A 191 -6.51 3.21 11.68
N SER A 192 -6.83 2.57 12.80
CA SER A 192 -6.41 1.18 13.07
C SER A 192 -7.46 0.11 12.79
N ASP A 193 -8.70 0.52 12.50
CA ASP A 193 -9.84 -0.36 12.27
C ASP A 193 -10.50 -0.10 10.91
N TRP A 194 -11.15 -1.13 10.35
CA TRP A 194 -11.69 -1.06 9.00
C TRP A 194 -12.92 -0.16 8.92
N GLU A 195 -13.70 0.00 10.01
CA GLU A 195 -14.85 0.90 10.04
C GLU A 195 -14.42 2.36 9.88
N HIS A 196 -13.34 2.78 10.55
CA HIS A 196 -12.77 4.12 10.41
C HIS A 196 -12.19 4.35 9.02
N THR A 197 -11.43 3.39 8.48
CA THR A 197 -10.97 3.41 7.09
C THR A 197 -12.13 3.55 6.12
N TRP A 198 -13.20 2.79 6.32
CA TRP A 198 -14.40 2.85 5.49
C TRP A 198 -15.09 4.21 5.57
N LYS A 199 -15.21 4.80 6.76
CA LYS A 199 -15.75 6.16 6.93
C LYS A 199 -14.95 7.19 6.11
N ILE A 200 -13.62 7.12 6.13
CA ILE A 200 -12.75 8.01 5.34
C ILE A 200 -12.94 7.77 3.84
N VAL A 201 -13.02 6.52 3.39
CA VAL A 201 -13.31 6.18 1.98
C VAL A 201 -14.67 6.74 1.54
N GLN A 202 -15.70 6.62 2.39
CA GLN A 202 -17.03 7.17 2.11
C GLN A 202 -17.01 8.71 2.03
N LEU A 203 -16.29 9.38 2.93
CA LEU A 203 -16.10 10.84 2.90
C LEU A 203 -15.33 11.29 1.65
N GLY A 204 -14.31 10.54 1.25
CA GLY A 204 -13.53 10.81 0.04
C GLY A 204 -14.35 10.66 -1.24
N ASN A 205 -15.39 9.82 -1.23
CA ASN A 205 -16.45 9.74 -2.25
C ASN A 205 -15.94 9.83 -3.71
N HIS A 206 -15.03 8.93 -4.10
CA HIS A 206 -14.49 8.89 -5.46
C HIS A 206 -14.58 7.45 -6.02
N PRO A 207 -15.05 7.24 -7.27
CA PRO A 207 -15.24 5.89 -7.83
C PRO A 207 -13.94 5.08 -8.00
N ASN A 208 -12.79 5.76 -7.97
CA ASN A 208 -11.46 5.17 -8.04
C ASN A 208 -10.81 4.96 -6.65
N LEU A 209 -11.55 5.20 -5.56
CA LEU A 209 -11.13 4.99 -4.17
C LEU A 209 -11.93 3.84 -3.54
N GLY A 210 -11.25 2.89 -2.91
CA GLY A 210 -11.86 1.74 -2.26
C GLY A 210 -11.18 1.35 -0.95
N LEU A 211 -11.78 0.37 -0.28
CA LEU A 211 -11.28 -0.24 0.95
C LEU A 211 -10.43 -1.47 0.62
N CYS A 212 -9.25 -1.59 1.23
CA CYS A 212 -8.46 -2.80 1.29
C CYS A 212 -8.67 -3.46 2.65
N ILE A 213 -9.04 -4.74 2.66
CA ILE A 213 -9.25 -5.52 3.90
C ILE A 213 -8.17 -6.58 3.99
N ASP A 214 -7.16 -6.35 4.81
CA ASP A 214 -6.26 -7.40 5.28
C ASP A 214 -6.83 -8.02 6.54
N THR A 215 -7.14 -9.32 6.46
CA THR A 215 -7.70 -10.10 7.56
C THR A 215 -6.80 -10.22 8.80
N ALA A 216 -5.50 -9.91 8.70
CA ALA A 216 -4.58 -9.92 9.82
C ALA A 216 -4.69 -8.64 10.69
N HIS A 217 -5.12 -7.51 10.13
CA HIS A 217 -5.20 -6.26 10.89
C HIS A 217 -6.35 -6.23 11.92
N PRO A 218 -7.61 -6.57 11.58
CA PRO A 218 -8.69 -6.57 12.55
C PRO A 218 -8.40 -7.36 13.84
N PRO A 219 -7.97 -8.64 13.84
CA PRO A 219 -7.71 -9.34 15.11
C PRO A 219 -6.54 -8.76 15.92
N LEU A 220 -5.70 -7.92 15.30
CA LEU A 220 -4.55 -7.30 15.95
C LEU A 220 -4.79 -5.83 16.28
N ALA A 221 -5.94 -5.22 15.97
CA ALA A 221 -6.15 -3.79 16.20
C ALA A 221 -6.74 -3.49 17.58
N PRO A 222 -6.38 -2.34 18.21
CA PRO A 222 -6.84 -2.00 19.56
C PRO A 222 -8.36 -2.00 19.72
N ALA A 223 -9.07 -1.65 18.64
CA ALA A 223 -10.52 -1.64 18.56
C ALA A 223 -11.19 -3.02 18.70
N TYR A 224 -10.42 -4.12 18.54
CA TYR A 224 -10.92 -5.49 18.64
C TYR A 224 -10.17 -6.35 19.65
N GLY A 225 -9.38 -5.73 20.53
CA GLY A 225 -8.90 -6.40 21.74
C GLY A 225 -7.41 -6.64 21.84
N TRP A 226 -6.61 -6.19 20.88
CA TRP A 226 -5.15 -6.28 20.95
C TRP A 226 -4.49 -5.00 20.47
N ASP A 227 -3.49 -4.49 21.19
CA ASP A 227 -2.65 -3.38 20.74
C ASP A 227 -1.22 -3.90 20.46
N PRO A 228 -0.81 -3.96 19.19
CA PRO A 228 0.48 -4.50 18.80
C PRO A 228 1.62 -3.53 19.15
N THR A 229 1.31 -2.25 19.37
CA THR A 229 2.29 -1.22 19.73
C THR A 229 2.63 -1.23 21.23
N THR A 230 1.77 -1.83 22.06
CA THR A 230 2.01 -1.96 23.51
C THR A 230 2.12 -3.41 23.98
N GLY A 231 1.73 -4.38 23.15
CA GLY A 231 1.68 -5.80 23.50
C GLY A 231 0.59 -6.11 24.54
N LYS A 232 -0.43 -5.26 24.65
CA LYS A 232 -1.50 -5.38 25.64
C LYS A 232 -2.81 -5.72 24.96
N GLY A 233 -3.54 -6.66 25.55
CA GLY A 233 -4.91 -6.95 25.19
C GLY A 233 -5.93 -6.18 26.02
N TRP A 234 -7.20 -6.34 25.68
CA TRP A 234 -8.29 -5.94 26.57
C TRP A 234 -8.22 -6.66 27.91
N THR A 235 -8.55 -5.91 28.96
CA THR A 235 -8.95 -6.48 30.24
C THR A 235 -10.29 -7.22 30.12
N ASP A 236 -10.56 -8.15 31.03
CA ASP A 236 -11.86 -8.86 31.09
C ASP A 236 -13.05 -7.89 31.10
N LYS A 237 -12.90 -6.75 31.76
CA LYS A 237 -13.92 -5.69 31.81
C LYS A 237 -14.18 -5.07 30.44
N GLN A 238 -13.12 -4.79 29.66
CA GLN A 238 -13.26 -4.23 28.32
C GLN A 238 -13.91 -5.25 27.36
N TYR A 239 -13.49 -6.52 27.45
CA TYR A 239 -14.10 -7.59 26.67
C TYR A 239 -15.59 -7.77 26.99
N ALA A 240 -15.96 -7.80 28.28
CA ALA A 240 -17.35 -7.89 28.70
C ALA A 240 -18.19 -6.71 28.16
N SER A 241 -17.65 -5.48 28.24
CA SER A 241 -18.33 -4.29 27.70
C SER A 241 -18.51 -4.33 26.18
N PHE A 242 -17.62 -4.98 25.44
CA PHE A 242 -17.75 -5.14 23.99
C PHE A 242 -18.85 -6.13 23.60
N LEU A 243 -19.02 -7.20 24.37
CA LEU A 243 -20.07 -8.20 24.16
C LEU A 243 -21.46 -7.71 24.55
N GLU A 244 -21.56 -6.67 25.38
CA GLU A 244 -22.85 -6.05 25.66
C GLU A 244 -23.48 -5.59 24.34
N PRO A 245 -24.73 -5.99 24.03
CA PRO A 245 -25.34 -5.64 22.77
C PRO A 245 -25.34 -4.12 22.64
N ARG A 246 -24.72 -3.60 21.57
CA ARG A 246 -24.79 -2.20 21.14
C ARG A 246 -26.25 -1.86 20.84
N ARG A 247 -27.08 -1.70 21.88
CA ARG A 247 -28.44 -1.21 21.79
C ARG A 247 -28.35 0.31 21.63
N SER A 248 -28.17 0.75 20.38
CA SER A 248 -28.63 2.09 20.00
C SER A 248 -29.86 1.93 19.11
N PRO A 249 -30.92 2.72 19.34
CA PRO A 249 -32.12 2.72 18.52
C PRO A 249 -31.74 3.15 17.10
N ARG A 250 -32.20 2.38 16.11
CA ARG A 250 -32.18 2.79 14.70
C ARG A 250 -33.18 3.90 14.46
#